data_AF-A0AAX1IHY1-F1
#
_entry.id   AF-A0AAX1IHY1-F1
#
_cell.length_a   1.000
_cell.length_b   1.000
_cell.length_c   1.000
_cell.angle_alpha   90.00
_cell.angle_beta   90.00
_cell.angle_gamma   90.00
#
_symmetry.space_group_name_H-M   'P 1'
#
loop_
_entity.id
_entity.type
_entity.pdbx_description
1 polymer ?
#
loop_
_entity_poly.entity_id
_entity_poly.type
_entity_poly.pdbx_seq_one_letter_code
_entity_poly.pdbx_strand_id
1 'polypeptide(L)'
;MTSEALKSRPKDWMGGQAIEVMVHHPSQEPYFIYYENEQYYFSMASAGGRQSLSDAQSFEGYRSSVSQVLCMFLVLHLIREEGKDIRHPEMSFTHNRIHTNVVAYVERLNNWYPIQHGSEEPDSATDRKLVLVNRGSVDISEVIAINAPSPA
;
A
#
# COMPACT_ATOMS: atom_id res chain seq x y z
N MET A 1 11.66 -0.25 -0.06
CA MET A 1 12.31 -0.08 1.26
C MET A 1 11.32 -0.53 2.34
N THR A 2 11.78 -1.24 3.36
CA THR A 2 10.91 -1.80 4.42
C THR A 2 11.10 -1.01 5.70
N SER A 3 10.01 -0.55 6.32
CA SER A 3 10.07 0.23 7.56
C SER A 3 10.56 -0.61 8.75
N GLU A 4 11.20 0.01 9.73
CA GLU A 4 11.62 -0.68 10.97
C GLU A 4 10.44 -1.29 11.73
N ALA A 5 9.30 -0.60 11.73
CA ALA A 5 8.06 -1.12 12.29
C ALA A 5 7.69 -2.47 11.65
N LEU A 6 7.70 -2.55 10.32
CA LEU A 6 7.38 -3.77 9.59
C LEU A 6 8.44 -4.86 9.78
N LYS A 7 9.72 -4.50 9.86
CA LYS A 7 10.81 -5.45 10.16
C LYS A 7 10.66 -6.11 11.53
N SER A 8 10.04 -5.43 12.50
CA SER A 8 9.79 -5.97 13.84
C SER A 8 8.54 -6.86 13.96
N ARG A 9 7.72 -6.94 12.90
CA ARG A 9 6.52 -7.78 12.90
C ARG A 9 6.89 -9.27 12.83
N PRO A 10 6.09 -10.17 13.43
CA PRO A 10 6.18 -11.61 13.20
C PRO A 10 6.06 -11.94 11.71
N LYS A 11 6.80 -12.93 11.21
CA LYS A 11 6.84 -13.27 9.77
C LYS A 11 5.52 -13.87 9.24
N ASP A 12 4.66 -14.34 10.14
CA ASP A 12 3.31 -14.85 9.86
C ASP A 12 2.23 -13.76 9.95
N TRP A 13 2.60 -12.54 10.33
CA TRP A 13 1.68 -11.41 10.40
C TRP A 13 1.24 -10.94 9.00
N MET A 14 -0.04 -10.59 8.87
CA MET A 14 -0.62 -10.04 7.65
C MET A 14 -1.29 -8.69 7.89
N GLY A 15 -0.88 -7.69 7.12
CA GLY A 15 -1.34 -6.31 7.19
C GLY A 15 -2.40 -5.99 6.15
N GLY A 16 -3.61 -6.52 6.30
CA GLY A 16 -4.73 -6.28 5.36
C GLY A 16 -5.39 -4.90 5.45
N GLN A 17 -4.80 -3.98 6.21
CA GLN A 17 -5.33 -2.65 6.50
C GLN A 17 -4.34 -1.55 6.11
N ALA A 18 -3.91 -1.56 4.83
CA ALA A 18 -2.99 -0.58 4.29
C ALA A 18 -3.65 0.33 3.24
N ILE A 19 -3.39 1.64 3.30
CA ILE A 19 -3.64 2.57 2.20
C ILE A 19 -2.45 2.47 1.25
N GLU A 20 -2.69 2.25 -0.03
CA GLU A 20 -1.65 2.32 -1.07
C GLU A 20 -1.69 3.70 -1.72
N VAL A 21 -0.53 4.35 -1.77
CA VAL A 21 -0.32 5.62 -2.45
C VAL A 21 0.74 5.43 -3.51
N MET A 22 0.41 5.77 -4.75
CA MET A 22 1.32 5.77 -5.88
C MET A 22 1.72 7.20 -6.20
N VAL A 23 3.01 7.51 -6.04
CA VAL A 23 3.59 8.80 -6.38
C VAL A 23 4.19 8.73 -7.78
N HIS A 24 3.64 9.52 -8.68
CA HIS A 24 4.09 9.62 -10.07
C HIS A 24 5.14 10.70 -10.21
N HIS A 25 6.15 10.39 -11.02
CA HIS A 25 7.17 11.33 -11.47
C HIS A 25 7.31 11.19 -12.99
N PRO A 26 7.37 12.29 -13.76
CA PRO A 26 7.30 12.22 -15.23
C PRO A 26 8.47 11.50 -15.91
N SER A 27 9.62 11.39 -15.23
CA SER A 27 10.83 10.77 -15.77
C SER A 27 11.36 9.59 -14.94
N GLN A 28 10.58 9.07 -14.00
CA GLN A 28 10.99 7.95 -13.14
C GLN A 28 9.84 6.95 -12.98
N GLU A 29 10.19 5.71 -12.65
CA GLU A 29 9.20 4.73 -12.22
C GLU A 29 8.44 5.21 -10.97
N PRO A 30 7.15 4.85 -10.83
CA PRO A 30 6.34 5.29 -9.71
C PRO A 30 6.86 4.72 -8.37
N TYR A 31 6.71 5.52 -7.32
CA TYR A 31 6.96 5.07 -5.95
C TYR A 31 5.65 4.62 -5.31
N PHE A 32 5.64 3.42 -4.73
CA PHE A 32 4.49 2.92 -3.98
C PHE A 32 4.76 3.01 -2.48
N ILE A 33 3.79 3.53 -1.74
CA ILE A 33 3.81 3.65 -0.29
C ILE A 33 2.60 2.90 0.26
N TYR A 34 2.84 1.98 1.19
CA TYR A 34 1.81 1.21 1.88
C TYR A 34 1.75 1.66 3.34
N TYR A 35 0.67 2.35 3.70
CA TYR A 35 0.50 2.97 5.01
C TYR A 35 -0.55 2.23 5.82
N GLU A 36 -0.11 1.52 6.86
CA GLU A 36 -0.98 0.86 7.84
C GLU A 36 -1.72 1.89 8.68
N ASN A 37 -3.05 1.77 8.76
CA ASN A 37 -3.86 2.71 9.52
C ASN A 37 -5.13 2.07 10.07
N GLU A 38 -4.98 1.36 11.18
CA GLU A 38 -6.06 0.61 11.83
C GLU A 38 -7.27 1.51 12.18
N GLN A 39 -7.02 2.74 12.65
CA GLN A 39 -8.10 3.66 13.03
C GLN A 39 -8.96 4.08 11.84
N TYR A 40 -8.33 4.41 10.71
CA TYR A 40 -9.04 4.72 9.47
C TYR A 40 -9.87 3.53 8.99
N TYR A 41 -9.28 2.33 9.02
CA TYR A 41 -9.96 1.10 8.63
C TYR A 41 -11.13 0.77 9.56
N PHE A 42 -10.96 0.94 10.87
CA PHE A 42 -12.03 0.76 11.84
C PHE A 42 -13.19 1.73 11.60
N SER A 43 -12.90 3.01 11.32
CA SER A 43 -13.92 4.00 10.99
C SER A 43 -14.65 3.70 9.69
N MET A 44 -13.97 3.15 8.68
CA MET A 44 -14.61 2.73 7.43
C MET A 44 -15.50 1.49 7.60
N ALA A 45 -15.05 0.49 8.36
CA ALA A 45 -15.81 -0.75 8.59
C ALA A 45 -17.04 -0.52 9.49
N SER A 46 -16.93 0.34 10.50
CA SER A 46 -18.03 0.67 11.42
C SER A 46 -19.13 1.52 10.80
N ALA A 47 -18.87 2.22 9.69
CA ALA A 47 -19.86 2.98 8.92
C ALA A 47 -20.75 2.11 7.98
N GLY A 48 -20.66 0.77 8.09
CA GLY A 48 -21.23 -0.24 7.20
C GLY A 48 -22.75 -0.27 7.05
N GLY A 49 -23.33 0.72 6.36
CA GLY A 49 -24.71 0.64 5.85
C GLY A 49 -25.39 1.99 5.58
N ARG A 50 -24.82 3.11 6.04
CA ARG A 50 -25.35 4.47 5.82
C ARG A 50 -24.22 5.46 5.61
N GLN A 51 -23.40 5.26 4.59
CA GLN A 51 -22.43 6.28 4.20
C GLN A 51 -23.19 7.44 3.56
N SER A 52 -23.27 8.58 4.26
CA SER A 52 -23.76 9.81 3.66
C SER A 52 -22.73 10.34 2.65
N LEU A 53 -23.17 11.18 1.70
CA LEU A 53 -22.26 11.85 0.76
C LEU A 53 -21.19 12.69 1.51
N SER A 54 -21.53 13.25 2.67
CA SER A 54 -20.59 13.96 3.53
C SER A 54 -19.50 13.06 4.12
N ASP A 55 -19.84 11.83 4.50
CA ASP A 55 -18.85 10.88 5.02
C ASP A 55 -17.90 10.44 3.91
N ALA A 56 -18.42 10.19 2.71
CA ALA A 56 -17.61 9.84 1.55
C ALA A 56 -16.60 10.95 1.17
N GLN A 57 -17.04 12.21 1.20
CA GLN A 57 -16.16 13.37 1.01
C GLN A 57 -15.12 13.51 2.12
N SER A 58 -15.50 13.24 3.37
CA SER A 58 -14.59 13.27 4.52
C SER A 58 -13.48 12.21 4.39
N PHE A 59 -13.83 10.98 4.02
CA PHE A 59 -12.84 9.90 3.82
C PHE A 59 -11.92 10.14 2.63
N GLU A 60 -12.43 10.73 1.54
CA GLU A 60 -11.59 11.12 0.40
C GLU A 60 -10.62 12.24 0.78
N GLY A 61 -11.11 13.27 1.48
CA GLY A 61 -10.27 14.35 2.00
C GLY A 61 -9.20 13.84 2.97
N TYR A 62 -9.54 12.86 3.80
CA TYR A 62 -8.59 12.17 4.67
C TYR A 62 -7.50 11.44 3.88
N ARG A 63 -7.88 10.58 2.92
CA ARG A 63 -6.93 9.83 2.07
C ARG A 63 -6.00 10.78 1.31
N SER A 64 -6.54 11.86 0.74
CA SER A 64 -5.77 12.89 0.04
C SER A 64 -4.76 13.58 0.98
N SER A 65 -5.19 13.96 2.19
CA SER A 65 -4.32 14.63 3.18
C SER A 65 -3.17 13.71 3.63
N VAL A 66 -3.49 12.44 3.93
CA VAL A 66 -2.48 11.44 4.29
C VAL A 66 -1.51 11.21 3.14
N SER A 67 -2.01 11.08 1.90
CA SER A 67 -1.17 10.86 0.72
C SER A 67 -0.20 12.02 0.46
N GLN A 68 -0.64 13.26 0.70
CA GLN A 68 0.23 14.43 0.62
C GLN A 68 1.37 14.38 1.66
N VAL A 69 1.04 14.02 2.92
CA VAL A 69 2.05 13.88 3.99
C VAL A 69 3.03 12.75 3.67
N LEU A 70 2.54 11.61 3.16
CA LEU A 70 3.37 10.47 2.75
C LEU A 70 4.29 10.83 1.58
N CYS A 71 3.81 11.59 0.59
CA CYS A 71 4.63 12.09 -0.51
C CYS A 71 5.74 13.01 0.00
N MET A 72 5.42 13.95 0.90
CA MET A 72 6.43 14.81 1.53
C MET A 72 7.46 14.01 2.32
N PHE A 73 7.01 13.01 3.08
CA PHE A 73 7.90 12.11 3.82
C PHE A 73 8.85 11.37 2.89
N LEU A 74 8.34 10.77 1.80
CA LEU A 74 9.14 10.06 0.80
C LEU A 74 10.25 10.96 0.24
N VAL A 75 9.90 12.17 -0.20
CA VAL A 75 10.86 13.14 -0.75
C VAL A 75 11.95 13.45 0.27
N LEU A 76 11.55 13.84 1.50
CA LEU A 76 12.51 14.18 2.56
C LEU A 76 13.40 13.00 2.93
N HIS A 77 12.84 11.79 2.94
CA HIS A 77 13.55 10.57 3.27
C HIS A 77 14.60 10.24 2.19
N LEU A 78 14.23 10.25 0.91
CA LEU A 78 15.17 10.00 -0.19
C LEU A 78 16.31 11.01 -0.24
N ILE A 79 16.02 12.28 0.07
CA ILE A 79 17.07 13.31 0.17
C ILE A 79 18.02 13.00 1.33
N ARG A 80 17.50 12.65 2.51
CA ARG A 80 18.31 12.44 3.72
C ARG A 80 19.12 11.15 3.68
N GLU A 81 18.50 10.04 3.29
CA GLU A 81 19.12 8.72 3.38
C GLU A 81 19.87 8.33 2.11
N GLU A 82 19.41 8.78 0.94
CA GLU A 82 19.98 8.38 -0.35
C GLU A 82 20.64 9.53 -1.11
N GLY A 83 20.53 10.78 -0.63
CA GLY A 83 20.99 11.96 -1.36
C GLY A 83 20.23 12.21 -2.67
N LYS A 84 19.06 11.58 -2.86
CA LYS A 84 18.26 11.66 -4.09
C LYS A 84 17.15 12.69 -3.94
N ASP A 85 17.23 13.75 -4.73
CA ASP A 85 16.16 14.73 -4.85
C ASP A 85 15.24 14.39 -6.01
N ILE A 86 14.03 13.97 -5.68
CA ILE A 86 13.01 13.58 -6.67
C ILE A 86 11.94 14.68 -6.89
N ARG A 87 12.11 15.88 -6.32
CA ARG A 87 11.10 16.94 -6.42
C ARG A 87 10.91 17.38 -7.87
N HIS A 88 9.66 17.42 -8.33
CA HIS A 88 9.31 17.93 -9.65
C HIS A 88 7.93 18.60 -9.65
N PRO A 89 7.71 19.71 -10.39
CA PRO A 89 6.42 20.42 -10.41
C PRO A 89 5.23 19.58 -10.89
N GLU A 90 5.50 18.60 -11.74
CA GLU A 90 4.50 17.68 -12.30
C GLU A 90 4.37 16.38 -11.48
N MET A 91 5.00 16.28 -10.30
CA MET A 91 4.71 15.17 -9.40
C MET A 91 3.24 15.18 -9.03
N SER A 92 2.64 14.00 -9.02
CA SER A 92 1.27 13.79 -8.57
C SER A 92 1.19 12.50 -7.79
N PHE A 93 0.08 12.31 -7.08
CA PHE A 93 -0.18 11.04 -6.40
C PHE A 93 -1.59 10.55 -6.71
N THR A 94 -1.75 9.24 -6.68
CA THR A 94 -3.06 8.58 -6.62
C THR A 94 -3.06 7.62 -5.44
N HIS A 95 -4.23 7.26 -4.94
CA HIS A 95 -4.36 6.30 -3.85
C HIS A 95 -5.54 5.37 -4.08
N ASN A 96 -5.42 4.13 -3.59
CA ASN A 96 -6.48 3.14 -3.67
C ASN A 96 -7.65 3.46 -2.69
N ARG A 97 -8.69 2.64 -2.76
CA ARG A 97 -9.65 2.46 -1.65
C ARG A 97 -9.19 1.28 -0.79
N ILE A 98 -9.81 1.14 0.39
CA ILE A 98 -9.50 0.08 1.36
C ILE A 98 -9.55 -1.33 0.76
N HIS A 99 -8.79 -2.26 1.34
CA HIS A 99 -8.85 -3.71 1.05
C HIS A 99 -8.45 -4.14 -0.36
N THR A 100 -7.34 -3.62 -0.86
CA THR A 100 -6.81 -4.04 -2.18
C THR A 100 -5.43 -4.66 -2.10
N ASN A 101 -4.76 -4.56 -0.95
CA ASN A 101 -3.44 -5.12 -0.70
C ASN A 101 -3.31 -5.59 0.75
N VAL A 102 -2.57 -6.68 0.95
CA VAL A 102 -2.17 -7.22 2.25
C VAL A 102 -0.65 -7.21 2.33
N VAL A 103 -0.10 -6.47 3.29
CA VAL A 103 1.35 -6.49 3.54
C VAL A 103 1.70 -7.82 4.20
N ALA A 104 2.57 -8.61 3.56
CA ALA A 104 2.96 -9.92 4.05
C ALA A 104 4.44 -10.23 3.78
N TYR A 105 5.02 -11.11 4.59
CA TYR A 105 6.41 -11.52 4.45
C TYR A 105 6.54 -12.67 3.44
N VAL A 106 7.43 -12.50 2.48
CA VAL A 106 7.75 -13.52 1.47
C VAL A 106 9.07 -14.17 1.84
N GLU A 107 8.99 -15.37 2.43
CA GLU A 107 10.14 -16.11 2.96
C GLU A 107 11.24 -16.33 1.92
N ARG A 108 10.87 -16.73 0.70
CA ARG A 108 11.82 -16.98 -0.39
C ARG A 108 12.66 -15.75 -0.73
N LEU A 109 12.08 -14.56 -0.60
CA LEU A 109 12.73 -13.29 -0.92
C LEU A 109 13.29 -12.58 0.32
N ASN A 110 13.08 -13.15 1.51
CA ASN A 110 13.47 -12.58 2.80
C ASN A 110 13.06 -11.10 2.96
N ASN A 111 11.86 -10.75 2.49
CA ASN A 111 11.39 -9.36 2.52
C ASN A 111 9.86 -9.27 2.56
N TRP A 112 9.36 -8.09 2.90
CA TRP A 112 7.95 -7.77 2.98
C TRP A 112 7.43 -7.19 1.67
N TYR A 113 6.25 -7.65 1.26
CA TYR A 113 5.62 -7.22 0.03
C TYR A 113 4.12 -6.93 0.22
N PRO A 114 3.59 -5.95 -0.54
CA PRO A 114 2.17 -5.67 -0.62
C PRO A 114 1.50 -6.66 -1.58
N ILE A 115 1.02 -7.78 -1.07
CA ILE A 115 0.36 -8.79 -1.90
C ILE A 115 -1.03 -8.29 -2.26
N GLN A 116 -1.32 -8.18 -3.55
CA GLN A 116 -2.63 -7.77 -4.04
C GLN A 116 -3.70 -8.71 -3.49
N HIS A 117 -4.80 -8.13 -2.98
CA HIS A 117 -5.96 -8.84 -2.48
C HIS A 117 -7.19 -8.01 -2.83
N GLY A 118 -7.88 -8.36 -3.92
CA GLY A 118 -9.09 -7.66 -4.37
C GLY A 118 -10.32 -8.00 -3.54
N SER A 119 -11.32 -7.12 -3.57
CA SER A 119 -12.58 -7.26 -2.82
C SER A 119 -13.43 -8.47 -3.25
N GLU A 120 -13.21 -8.99 -4.45
CA GLU A 120 -13.88 -10.21 -4.95
C GLU A 120 -13.12 -11.51 -4.63
N GLU A 121 -11.90 -11.40 -4.10
CA GLU A 121 -11.09 -12.56 -3.76
C GLU A 121 -11.52 -13.18 -2.42
N PRO A 122 -11.41 -14.52 -2.25
CA PRO A 122 -11.68 -15.14 -0.96
C PRO A 122 -10.60 -14.76 0.06
N ASP A 123 -10.93 -14.77 1.35
CA ASP A 123 -10.00 -14.45 2.46
C ASP A 123 -8.64 -15.18 2.35
N SER A 124 -8.64 -16.42 1.87
CA SER A 124 -7.43 -17.24 1.68
C SER A 124 -6.57 -16.87 0.46
N ALA A 125 -6.93 -15.85 -0.33
CA ALA A 125 -6.26 -15.53 -1.59
C ALA A 125 -4.80 -15.11 -1.37
N THR A 126 -4.54 -14.26 -0.36
CA THR A 126 -3.18 -13.84 -0.02
C THR A 126 -2.31 -15.04 0.37
N ASP A 127 -2.80 -15.94 1.24
CA ASP A 127 -2.06 -17.14 1.63
C ASP A 127 -1.69 -17.99 0.40
N ARG A 128 -2.63 -18.19 -0.52
CA ARG A 128 -2.40 -18.97 -1.74
C ARG A 128 -1.32 -18.32 -2.61
N LYS A 129 -1.38 -17.00 -2.80
CA LYS A 129 -0.37 -16.24 -3.56
C LYS A 129 1.01 -16.36 -2.91
N LEU A 130 1.09 -16.21 -1.59
CA LEU A 130 2.34 -16.37 -0.83
C LEU A 130 2.94 -17.77 -0.98
N VAL A 131 2.12 -18.82 -0.92
CA VAL A 131 2.57 -20.20 -1.12
C VAL A 131 3.15 -20.39 -2.53
N LEU A 132 2.50 -19.84 -3.56
CA LEU A 132 2.99 -19.94 -4.94
C LEU A 132 4.32 -19.20 -5.13
N VAL A 133 4.44 -17.98 -4.61
CA VAL A 133 5.69 -17.20 -4.69
C VAL A 133 6.81 -17.87 -3.90
N ASN A 134 6.55 -18.34 -2.68
CA ASN A 134 7.57 -19.00 -1.86
C ASN A 134 8.09 -20.30 -2.49
N ARG A 135 7.23 -21.02 -3.21
CA ARG A 135 7.62 -22.19 -4.02
C ARG A 135 8.37 -21.82 -5.30
N GLY A 136 8.40 -20.54 -5.68
CA GLY A 136 8.95 -20.06 -6.94
C GLY A 136 8.11 -20.45 -8.16
N SER A 137 6.82 -20.75 -7.95
CA SER A 137 5.89 -21.09 -9.04
C SER A 137 5.36 -19.86 -9.77
N VAL A 138 5.42 -18.70 -9.13
CA VAL A 138 4.96 -17.39 -9.62
C VAL A 138 5.98 -16.34 -9.18
N ASP A 139 6.27 -15.36 -10.02
CA ASP A 139 7.15 -14.24 -9.64
C ASP A 139 6.42 -13.26 -8.72
N ILE A 140 7.15 -12.59 -7.83
CA ILE A 140 6.54 -11.60 -6.92
C ILE A 140 5.87 -10.46 -7.70
N SER A 141 6.40 -10.11 -8.87
CA SER A 141 5.85 -9.09 -9.76
C SER A 141 4.45 -9.40 -10.28
N GLU A 142 4.04 -10.67 -10.27
CA GLU A 142 2.71 -11.10 -10.72
C GLU A 142 1.64 -10.96 -9.63
N VAL A 143 2.03 -10.74 -8.38
CA VAL A 143 1.11 -10.69 -7.23
C VAL A 143 1.16 -9.37 -6.46
N ILE A 144 1.91 -8.38 -6.95
CA ILE A 144 1.99 -7.03 -6.40
C ILE A 144 1.58 -6.00 -7.47
N ALA A 145 1.14 -4.82 -7.02
CA ALA A 145 0.95 -3.66 -7.88
C ALA A 145 2.31 -3.09 -8.33
N ILE A 146 2.55 -3.06 -9.65
CA ILE A 146 3.78 -2.48 -10.23
C ILE A 146 3.50 -1.21 -11.04
N ASN A 147 2.42 -1.20 -11.80
CA ASN A 147 2.17 -0.14 -12.80
C ASN A 147 0.98 0.75 -12.47
N ALA A 148 0.15 0.37 -11.51
CA ALA A 148 -1.04 1.10 -11.09
C ALA A 148 -1.42 0.67 -9.66
N PRO A 149 -2.14 1.50 -8.89
CA PRO A 149 -2.70 1.08 -7.62
C PRO A 149 -3.62 -0.12 -7.82
N SER A 150 -3.70 -0.99 -6.82
CA SER A 150 -4.60 -2.13 -6.85
C SER A 150 -6.06 -1.64 -6.99
N PRO A 151 -6.83 -2.21 -7.94
CA PRO A 151 -8.23 -1.86 -8.11
C PRO A 151 -9.01 -2.16 -6.82
N ALA A 152 -9.88 -1.21 -6.46
CA ALA A 152 -10.84 -1.32 -5.36
C ALA A 152 -11.90 -2.39 -5.63
#